data_AF-A0A954XC79-F1
#
_entry.id   AF-A0A954XC79-F1
#
_cell.length_a   1.000
_cell.length_b   1.000
_cell.length_c   1.000
_cell.angle_alpha   90.00
_cell.angle_beta   90.00
_cell.angle_gamma   90.00
#
_symmetry.space_group_name_H-M   'P 1'
#
loop_
_entity.id
_entity.type
_entity.pdbx_description
1 polymer ?
#
loop_
_entity_poly.entity_id
_entity_poly.type
_entity_poly.pdbx_seq_one_letter_code
_entity_poly.pdbx_strand_id
1 'polypeptide(L)'
;FTRALDEMRMAIGQQPATTPDGAWQRLVRGETAMAVTWLPATTDKSSDDSVSAAAANQTGIVEPDAIGFAELPGAAEMYNFRNERWEPRGEDDEPRVPVVGIAGRLGSVSSVARSPRAAAALLAWISGKEMSSVVSPASSATTMFRESHRQQPSSWIAVRLSPQPTAAYAAAMSAAQNRPWSLDALRIPGRERYLQALDEAAIASLGGDESSADSLKKTAAEWTKLTDQLGQESQRLAYRHSLGLD
;
A
#
# COMPACT_ATOMS: atom_id res chain seq x y z
N PHE A 1 -15.02 -9.29 10.54
CA PHE A 1 -13.71 -9.19 9.87
C PHE A 1 -13.27 -10.48 9.18
N THR A 2 -13.79 -11.67 9.55
CA THR A 2 -13.46 -12.95 8.89
C THR A 2 -13.77 -13.00 7.40
N ARG A 3 -14.92 -12.44 7.01
CA ARG A 3 -15.41 -12.43 5.62
C ARG A 3 -14.37 -12.00 4.59
N ALA A 4 -13.62 -10.93 4.83
CA ALA A 4 -12.64 -10.44 3.85
C ALA A 4 -11.52 -11.46 3.61
N LEU A 5 -11.05 -12.13 4.67
CA LEU A 5 -10.05 -13.17 4.57
C LEU A 5 -10.63 -14.45 3.94
N ASP A 6 -11.89 -14.78 4.22
CA ASP A 6 -12.60 -15.87 3.54
C ASP A 6 -12.75 -15.62 2.03
N GLU A 7 -13.17 -14.41 1.65
CA GLU A 7 -13.26 -13.97 0.25
C GLU A 7 -11.89 -14.03 -0.44
N MET A 8 -10.83 -13.61 0.25
CA MET A 8 -9.47 -13.70 -0.27
C MET A 8 -9.01 -15.15 -0.47
N ARG A 9 -9.30 -16.05 0.47
CA ARG A 9 -9.05 -17.51 0.33
C ARG A 9 -9.78 -18.09 -0.87
N MET A 10 -11.06 -17.75 -1.02
CA MET A 10 -11.87 -18.20 -2.15
C MET A 10 -11.32 -17.68 -3.49
N ALA A 11 -10.85 -16.44 -3.53
CA ALA A 11 -10.29 -15.82 -4.74
C ALA A 11 -8.93 -16.40 -5.12
N ILE A 12 -8.05 -16.69 -4.15
CA ILE A 12 -6.72 -17.28 -4.39
C ILE A 12 -6.82 -18.76 -4.79
N GLY A 13 -7.80 -19.48 -4.25
CA GLY A 13 -7.97 -20.90 -4.52
C GLY A 13 -6.73 -21.70 -4.09
N GLN A 14 -6.10 -22.40 -5.04
CA GLN A 14 -4.89 -23.21 -4.82
C GLN A 14 -3.61 -22.53 -5.36
N GLN A 15 -3.68 -21.24 -5.70
CA GLN A 15 -2.49 -20.56 -6.20
C GLN A 15 -1.50 -20.26 -5.05
N PRO A 16 -0.20 -20.46 -5.27
CA PRO A 16 0.79 -20.12 -4.26
C PRO A 16 0.81 -18.61 -4.02
N ALA A 17 1.06 -18.21 -2.78
CA ALA A 17 1.35 -16.83 -2.45
C ALA A 17 2.52 -16.32 -3.31
N THR A 18 2.40 -15.08 -3.78
CA THR A 18 3.42 -14.46 -4.64
C THR A 18 3.78 -13.10 -4.08
N THR A 19 4.99 -12.64 -4.36
CA THR A 19 5.37 -11.26 -4.07
C THR A 19 4.67 -10.31 -5.04
N PRO A 20 4.57 -9.01 -4.72
CA PRO A 20 4.06 -8.00 -5.63
C PRO A 20 4.79 -7.97 -6.99
N ASP A 21 6.12 -8.10 -7.00
CA ASP A 21 6.88 -8.23 -8.24
C ASP A 21 6.55 -9.53 -8.97
N GLY A 22 6.39 -10.63 -8.24
CA GLY A 22 5.92 -11.89 -8.81
C GLY A 22 4.54 -11.77 -9.46
N ALA A 23 3.59 -11.08 -8.81
CA ALA A 23 2.27 -10.81 -9.37
C ALA A 23 2.36 -9.97 -10.66
N TRP A 24 3.25 -8.97 -10.70
CA TRP A 24 3.54 -8.19 -11.91
C TRP A 24 4.11 -9.06 -13.03
N GLN A 25 5.09 -9.92 -12.74
CA GLN A 25 5.69 -10.82 -13.73
C GLN A 25 4.66 -11.79 -14.33
N ARG A 26 3.77 -12.34 -13.49
CA ARG A 26 2.68 -13.24 -13.94
C ARG A 26 1.69 -12.52 -14.86
N LEU A 27 1.37 -11.26 -14.58
CA LEU A 27 0.52 -10.43 -15.44
C LEU A 27 1.17 -10.20 -16.81
N VAL A 28 2.44 -9.77 -16.82
CA VAL A 28 3.18 -9.48 -18.06
C VAL A 28 3.39 -10.73 -18.91
N ARG A 29 3.52 -11.92 -18.29
CA ARG A 29 3.62 -13.21 -19.00
C ARG A 29 2.27 -13.77 -19.47
N GLY A 30 1.17 -13.06 -19.22
CA GLY A 30 -0.17 -13.52 -19.57
C GLY A 30 -0.67 -14.72 -18.74
N GLU A 31 -0.03 -15.00 -17.60
CA GLU A 31 -0.41 -16.10 -16.70
C GLU A 31 -1.60 -15.74 -15.80
N THR A 32 -1.90 -14.44 -15.66
CA THR A 32 -3.09 -13.92 -15.00
C THR A 32 -3.66 -12.75 -15.79
N ALA A 33 -4.99 -12.59 -15.78
CA ALA A 33 -5.68 -11.48 -16.42
C ALA A 33 -5.64 -10.19 -15.58
N MET A 34 -5.48 -10.32 -14.26
CA MET A 34 -5.46 -9.20 -13.31
C MET A 34 -4.46 -9.48 -12.18
N ALA A 35 -3.86 -8.41 -11.66
CA ALA A 35 -3.00 -8.45 -10.48
C ALA A 35 -3.26 -7.24 -9.59
N VAL A 36 -3.31 -7.45 -8.28
CA VAL A 36 -3.25 -6.37 -7.29
C VAL A 36 -1.80 -6.25 -6.85
N THR A 37 -1.10 -5.26 -7.37
CA THR A 37 0.32 -5.05 -7.12
C THR A 37 0.71 -3.57 -7.28
N TRP A 38 1.92 -3.22 -6.88
CA TRP A 38 2.56 -1.96 -7.25
C TRP A 38 3.51 -2.17 -8.43
N LEU A 39 3.79 -1.09 -9.15
CA LEU A 39 4.80 -1.14 -10.20
C LEU A 39 6.20 -1.25 -9.56
N PRO A 40 7.12 -2.02 -10.17
CA PRO A 40 8.49 -2.10 -9.69
C PRO A 40 9.10 -0.69 -9.57
N ALA A 41 9.74 -0.39 -8.43
CA ALA A 41 10.35 0.91 -8.19
C ALA A 41 11.67 1.06 -8.97
N THR A 42 11.98 2.27 -9.40
CA THR A 42 13.21 2.57 -10.16
C THR A 42 14.52 2.29 -9.40
N THR A 43 14.45 2.10 -8.08
CA THR A 43 15.58 1.74 -7.23
C THR A 43 15.97 0.28 -7.30
N ASP A 44 15.12 -0.59 -7.84
CA ASP A 44 15.42 -2.01 -7.99
C ASP A 44 16.31 -2.28 -9.21
N LYS A 45 17.33 -1.42 -9.39
CA LYS A 45 18.41 -1.59 -10.37
C LYS A 45 19.48 -2.58 -9.91
N SER A 46 19.26 -3.27 -8.78
CA SER A 46 20.21 -4.21 -8.16
C SER A 46 19.85 -5.68 -8.35
N SER A 47 18.99 -6.03 -9.29
CA SER A 47 18.96 -7.39 -9.83
C SER A 47 18.62 -7.35 -11.31
N ASP A 48 19.69 -7.37 -12.10
CA ASP A 48 19.72 -8.00 -13.42
C ASP A 48 18.86 -7.35 -14.51
N ASP A 49 19.53 -6.68 -15.46
CA ASP A 49 19.00 -6.30 -16.78
C ASP A 49 18.48 -7.50 -17.62
N SER A 50 18.32 -8.68 -17.02
CA SER A 50 17.95 -9.93 -17.68
C SER A 50 16.48 -10.00 -18.12
N VAL A 51 15.59 -9.15 -17.59
CA VAL A 51 14.21 -9.08 -18.10
C VAL A 51 14.13 -8.36 -19.46
N SER A 52 15.14 -7.56 -19.83
CA SER A 52 15.16 -6.88 -21.14
C SER A 52 15.71 -7.74 -22.28
N ALA A 53 16.42 -8.84 -22.01
CA ALA A 53 17.09 -9.62 -23.04
C ALA A 53 16.66 -11.10 -23.09
N ALA A 54 16.30 -11.71 -21.94
CA ALA A 54 15.85 -13.11 -21.91
C ALA A 54 14.35 -13.29 -22.24
N ALA A 55 13.57 -12.20 -22.18
CA ALA A 55 12.13 -12.22 -22.41
C ALA A 55 11.74 -12.20 -23.90
N ALA A 56 12.63 -11.72 -24.80
CA ALA A 56 12.31 -11.49 -26.21
C ALA A 56 12.01 -12.77 -27.04
N ASN A 57 12.16 -13.97 -26.46
CA ASN A 57 11.97 -15.24 -27.17
C ASN A 57 10.86 -16.14 -26.60
N GLN A 58 10.02 -15.64 -25.70
CA GLN A 58 8.86 -16.39 -25.19
C GLN A 58 7.57 -15.86 -25.83
N THR A 59 6.97 -16.68 -26.69
CA THR A 59 5.61 -16.49 -27.20
C THR A 59 4.64 -16.47 -26.01
N GLY A 60 4.11 -15.30 -25.64
CA GLY A 60 3.18 -15.17 -24.50
C GLY A 60 3.31 -13.88 -23.68
N ILE A 61 4.29 -13.02 -23.95
CA ILE A 61 4.39 -11.74 -23.25
C ILE A 61 3.27 -10.80 -23.72
N VAL A 62 2.51 -10.30 -22.76
CA VAL A 62 1.57 -9.18 -22.94
C VAL A 62 2.41 -7.95 -23.19
N GLU A 63 2.21 -7.32 -24.34
CA GLU A 63 2.81 -6.02 -24.65
C GLU A 63 2.51 -5.06 -23.48
N PRO A 64 3.51 -4.33 -22.93
CA PRO A 64 3.29 -3.43 -21.81
C PRO A 64 2.16 -2.41 -22.07
N ASP A 65 1.89 -2.12 -23.34
CA ASP A 65 0.84 -1.22 -23.81
C ASP A 65 -0.58 -1.81 -23.77
N ALA A 66 -0.71 -3.14 -23.62
CA ALA A 66 -1.98 -3.81 -23.40
C ALA A 66 -2.40 -3.86 -21.92
N ILE A 67 -1.55 -3.38 -21.00
CA ILE A 67 -1.82 -3.38 -19.55
C ILE A 67 -2.60 -2.12 -19.16
N GLY A 68 -3.80 -2.31 -18.59
CA GLY A 68 -4.61 -1.25 -18.00
C GLY A 68 -4.37 -1.09 -16.49
N PHE A 69 -4.60 0.13 -15.98
CA PHE A 69 -4.56 0.44 -14.56
C PHE A 69 -5.92 0.97 -14.10
N ALA A 70 -6.38 0.50 -12.95
CA ALA A 70 -7.64 0.92 -12.36
C ALA A 70 -7.53 0.94 -10.83
N GLU A 71 -8.40 1.72 -10.19
CA GLU A 71 -8.59 1.63 -8.74
C GLU A 71 -9.18 0.29 -8.35
N LEU A 72 -8.89 -0.16 -7.12
CA LEU A 72 -9.55 -1.32 -6.55
C LEU A 72 -11.07 -1.10 -6.49
N PRO A 73 -11.87 -2.17 -6.68
CA PRO A 73 -13.31 -2.08 -6.46
C PRO A 73 -13.61 -1.67 -5.03
N GLY A 74 -14.67 -0.88 -4.85
CA GLY A 74 -15.17 -0.51 -3.53
C GLY A 74 -15.96 -1.64 -2.88
N ALA A 75 -16.23 -1.51 -1.57
CA ALA A 75 -17.02 -2.49 -0.83
C ALA A 75 -18.52 -2.21 -0.98
N ALA A 76 -19.33 -3.23 -1.28
CA ALA A 76 -20.79 -3.10 -1.40
C ALA A 76 -21.50 -2.90 -0.05
N GLU A 77 -20.85 -3.28 1.04
CA GLU A 77 -21.39 -3.22 2.40
C GLU A 77 -20.40 -2.49 3.32
N MET A 78 -20.91 -1.98 4.43
CA MET A 78 -20.13 -1.40 5.50
C MET A 78 -20.47 -2.08 6.83
N TYR A 79 -19.46 -2.23 7.69
CA TYR A 79 -19.69 -2.76 9.03
C TYR A 79 -20.19 -1.65 9.95
N ASN A 80 -21.40 -1.80 10.47
CA ASN A 80 -22.00 -0.87 11.42
C ASN A 80 -21.61 -1.29 12.84
N PHE A 81 -20.69 -0.55 13.47
CA PHE A 81 -20.22 -0.81 14.83
C PHE A 81 -21.31 -0.67 15.91
N ARG A 82 -22.37 0.10 15.66
CA ARG A 82 -23.48 0.26 16.62
C ARG A 82 -24.38 -0.96 16.64
N ASN A 83 -24.64 -1.53 15.46
CA ASN A 83 -25.52 -2.68 15.28
C ASN A 83 -24.75 -4.01 15.18
N GLU A 84 -23.42 -3.95 15.25
CA GLU A 84 -22.46 -5.06 15.14
C GLU A 84 -22.65 -5.96 13.91
N ARG A 85 -23.16 -5.41 12.80
CA ARG A 85 -23.48 -6.17 11.58
C ARG A 85 -23.05 -5.45 10.31
N TRP A 86 -22.89 -6.21 9.24
CA TRP A 86 -22.72 -5.67 7.89
C TRP A 86 -24.07 -5.16 7.37
N GLU A 87 -24.06 -3.98 6.77
CA GLU A 87 -25.22 -3.34 6.17
C GLU A 87 -24.85 -2.90 4.74
N PRO A 88 -25.78 -2.97 3.77
CA PRO A 88 -25.55 -2.42 2.45
C PRO A 88 -25.27 -0.93 2.56
N ARG A 89 -24.36 -0.44 1.70
CA ARG A 89 -24.14 0.99 1.56
C ARG A 89 -25.35 1.67 0.93
N GLY A 90 -25.58 2.94 1.29
CA GLY A 90 -26.56 3.77 0.61
C GLY A 90 -26.19 4.02 -0.85
N GLU A 91 -27.16 4.39 -1.68
CA GLU A 91 -26.93 4.63 -3.11
C GLU A 91 -25.92 5.77 -3.37
N ASP A 92 -25.86 6.75 -2.47
CA ASP A 92 -24.96 7.92 -2.56
C ASP A 92 -23.64 7.74 -1.78
N ASP A 93 -23.43 6.60 -1.12
CA ASP A 93 -22.21 6.37 -0.34
C ASP A 93 -21.02 6.06 -1.26
N GLU A 94 -19.90 6.76 -1.08
CA GLU A 94 -18.64 6.42 -1.75
C GLU A 94 -18.11 5.06 -1.24
N PRO A 95 -18.06 4.02 -2.10
CA PRO A 95 -17.68 2.67 -1.66
C PRO A 95 -16.16 2.48 -1.55
N ARG A 96 -15.34 3.37 -2.13
CA ARG A 96 -13.88 3.29 -2.11
C ARG A 96 -13.31 4.14 -0.99
N VAL A 97 -12.71 3.46 0.00
CA VAL A 97 -12.02 4.10 1.13
C VAL A 97 -10.56 3.62 1.12
N PRO A 98 -9.65 4.33 0.44
CA PRO A 98 -8.23 3.97 0.42
C PRO A 98 -7.61 4.06 1.81
N VAL A 99 -6.69 3.14 2.10
CA VAL A 99 -5.80 3.24 3.27
C VAL A 99 -4.59 4.07 2.87
N VAL A 100 -4.34 5.16 3.60
CA VAL A 100 -3.25 6.10 3.32
C VAL A 100 -2.22 6.11 4.46
N GLY A 101 -1.00 6.55 4.16
CA GLY A 101 0.06 6.61 5.18
C GLY A 101 0.61 5.25 5.63
N ILE A 102 0.38 4.19 4.85
CA ILE A 102 0.89 2.86 5.17
C ILE A 102 2.42 2.78 5.03
N ALA A 103 2.96 3.39 3.98
CA ALA A 103 4.38 3.50 3.68
C ALA A 103 4.70 4.95 3.27
N GLY A 104 5.96 5.35 3.47
CA GLY A 104 6.40 6.71 3.19
C GLY A 104 7.82 6.97 3.69
N ARG A 105 8.31 8.18 3.43
CA ARG A 105 9.51 8.72 4.06
C ARG A 105 9.13 9.93 4.89
N LEU A 106 9.52 9.93 6.16
CA LEU A 106 9.28 11.03 7.10
C LEU A 106 10.60 11.71 7.44
N GLY A 107 10.60 13.04 7.39
CA GLY A 107 11.68 13.86 7.94
C GLY A 107 11.27 14.44 9.30
N SER A 108 12.14 14.34 10.29
CA SER A 108 11.94 14.97 11.61
C SER A 108 13.19 15.73 12.04
N VAL A 109 13.00 16.80 12.81
CA VAL A 109 14.09 17.57 13.43
C VAL A 109 14.10 17.24 14.91
N SER A 110 15.22 16.72 15.39
CA SER A 110 15.42 16.45 16.81
C SER A 110 15.37 17.73 17.64
N SER A 111 14.79 17.66 18.83
CA SER A 111 14.76 18.76 19.80
C SER A 111 16.16 19.18 20.28
N VAL A 112 17.16 18.29 20.16
CA VAL A 112 18.56 18.55 20.52
C VAL A 112 19.44 18.89 19.31
N ALA A 113 18.84 19.15 18.14
CA ALA A 113 19.60 19.54 16.96
C ALA A 113 20.36 20.86 17.19
N ARG A 114 21.66 20.89 16.84
CA ARG A 114 22.49 22.11 16.93
C ARG A 114 22.00 23.23 16.02
N SER A 115 21.44 22.87 14.86
CA SER A 115 20.96 23.82 13.85
C SER A 115 19.55 23.43 13.37
N PRO A 116 18.52 23.53 14.23
CA PRO A 116 17.18 23.00 13.93
C PRO A 116 16.55 23.73 12.74
N ARG A 117 16.80 25.03 12.60
CA ARG A 117 16.32 25.83 11.46
C ARG A 117 16.93 25.38 10.13
N ALA A 118 18.22 25.07 10.10
CA ALA A 118 18.89 24.60 8.89
C ALA A 118 18.40 23.18 8.51
N ALA A 119 18.22 22.30 9.50
CA ALA A 119 17.65 20.97 9.29
C ALA A 119 16.21 21.06 8.75
N ALA A 120 15.37 21.91 9.35
CA ALA A 120 14.00 22.15 8.87
C ALA A 120 13.98 22.71 7.45
N ALA A 121 14.87 23.67 7.14
CA ALA A 121 14.99 24.23 5.79
C ALA A 121 15.41 23.17 4.75
N LEU A 122 16.34 22.29 5.10
CA LEU A 122 16.74 21.17 4.25
C LEU A 122 15.57 20.22 4.01
N LEU A 123 14.86 19.82 5.06
CA LEU A 123 13.68 18.94 4.95
C LEU A 123 12.57 19.58 4.08
N ALA A 124 12.32 20.88 4.26
CA ALA A 124 11.36 21.63 3.44
C ALA A 124 11.80 21.70 1.97
N TRP A 125 13.10 21.89 1.72
CA TRP A 125 13.65 21.93 0.37
C TRP A 125 13.56 20.57 -0.33
N ILE A 126 14.06 19.48 0.28
CA ILE A 126 14.04 18.14 -0.35
C ILE A 126 12.62 17.62 -0.59
N SER A 127 11.67 17.97 0.28
CA SER A 127 10.26 17.60 0.14
C SER A 127 9.47 18.58 -0.74
N GLY A 128 10.07 19.71 -1.13
CA GLY A 128 9.47 20.75 -1.96
C GLY A 128 9.17 20.28 -3.38
N LYS A 129 8.38 21.08 -4.11
CA LYS A 129 7.87 20.73 -5.46
C LYS A 129 8.98 20.25 -6.42
N GLU A 130 10.09 20.99 -6.48
CA GLU A 130 11.20 20.73 -7.41
C GLU A 130 12.05 19.53 -7.00
N MET A 131 12.48 19.47 -5.75
CA MET A 131 13.36 18.38 -5.31
C MET A 131 12.63 17.06 -5.10
N SER A 132 11.35 17.10 -4.72
CA SER A 132 10.60 15.87 -4.48
C SER A 132 10.43 15.02 -5.74
N SER A 133 10.39 15.61 -6.94
CA SER A 133 10.36 14.85 -8.20
C SER A 133 11.70 14.23 -8.57
N VAL A 134 12.80 14.67 -7.94
CA VAL A 134 14.15 14.09 -8.13
C VAL A 134 14.43 13.03 -7.06
N VAL A 135 14.13 13.35 -5.80
CA VAL A 135 14.51 12.54 -4.64
C VAL A 135 13.53 11.40 -4.38
N SER A 136 12.23 11.67 -4.45
CA SER A 136 11.22 10.68 -4.04
C SER A 136 11.16 9.47 -4.97
N PRO A 137 11.20 9.59 -6.31
CA PRO A 137 11.13 8.41 -7.17
C PRO A 137 12.27 7.41 -6.96
N ALA A 138 13.40 7.86 -6.41
CA ALA A 138 14.51 7.02 -5.96
C ALA A 138 14.22 6.32 -4.61
N SER A 139 12.97 6.19 -4.18
CA SER A 139 12.60 5.39 -3.02
C SER A 139 11.37 4.54 -3.32
N SER A 140 11.51 3.22 -3.17
CA SER A 140 10.40 2.25 -3.24
C SER A 140 9.31 2.48 -2.19
N ALA A 141 9.59 3.26 -1.14
CA ALA A 141 8.63 3.61 -0.10
C ALA A 141 7.79 4.86 -0.44
N THR A 142 7.95 5.45 -1.63
CA THR A 142 7.17 6.63 -2.03
C THR A 142 6.48 6.42 -3.37
N THR A 143 5.40 7.16 -3.56
CA THR A 143 4.69 7.29 -4.85
C THR A 143 4.46 8.77 -5.14
N MET A 144 3.74 9.11 -6.20
CA MET A 144 3.32 10.48 -6.48
C MET A 144 2.41 10.99 -5.36
N PHE A 145 2.88 11.92 -4.53
CA PHE A 145 2.12 12.49 -3.40
C PHE A 145 1.83 13.99 -3.56
N ARG A 146 2.25 14.60 -4.68
CA ARG A 146 1.94 15.98 -5.03
C ARG A 146 1.23 16.05 -6.38
N GLU A 147 0.35 17.04 -6.52
CA GLU A 147 -0.28 17.44 -7.79
C GLU A 147 0.73 17.57 -8.94
N SER A 148 1.88 18.21 -8.67
CA SER A 148 2.93 18.42 -9.67
C SER A 148 3.57 17.14 -10.18
N HIS A 149 3.58 16.06 -9.39
CA HIS A 149 4.18 14.79 -9.80
C HIS A 149 3.39 14.11 -10.92
N ARG A 150 2.09 14.43 -11.05
CA ARG A 150 1.23 13.89 -12.11
C ARG A 150 1.66 14.29 -13.52
N GLN A 151 2.49 15.33 -13.64
CA GLN A 151 3.03 15.76 -14.93
C GLN A 151 4.22 14.89 -15.39
N GLN A 152 4.81 14.10 -14.47
CA GLN A 152 5.98 13.26 -14.74
C GLN A 152 5.87 11.88 -14.05
N PRO A 153 4.77 11.13 -14.28
CA PRO A 153 4.51 9.86 -13.60
C PRO A 153 5.53 8.78 -13.94
N SER A 154 6.14 8.86 -15.12
CA SER A 154 7.21 7.94 -15.56
C SER A 154 8.40 7.88 -14.61
N SER A 155 8.63 8.92 -13.79
CA SER A 155 9.70 8.92 -12.79
C SER A 155 9.52 7.81 -11.73
N TRP A 156 8.28 7.39 -11.45
CA TRP A 156 7.95 6.34 -10.47
C TRP A 156 7.71 4.97 -11.11
N ILE A 157 7.83 4.85 -12.43
CA ILE A 157 7.56 3.61 -13.16
C ILE A 157 8.88 3.09 -13.73
N ALA A 158 9.38 1.96 -13.22
CA ALA A 158 10.61 1.37 -13.74
C ALA A 158 10.43 0.73 -15.12
N VAL A 159 9.23 0.22 -15.41
CA VAL A 159 8.91 -0.41 -16.70
C VAL A 159 8.67 0.66 -17.76
N ARG A 160 9.20 0.46 -18.96
CA ARG A 160 8.87 1.34 -20.10
C ARG A 160 7.44 1.06 -20.55
N LEU A 161 6.54 1.97 -20.19
CA LEU A 161 5.16 2.02 -20.66
C LEU A 161 5.02 3.12 -21.72
N SER A 162 4.17 2.93 -22.73
CA SER A 162 3.80 4.04 -23.63
C SER A 162 3.02 5.14 -22.88
N PRO A 163 2.80 6.31 -23.52
CA PRO A 163 2.14 7.45 -22.86
C PRO A 163 0.74 7.14 -22.30
N GLN A 164 -0.05 6.29 -22.98
CA GLN A 164 -1.43 6.00 -22.59
C GLN A 164 -1.55 5.21 -21.27
N PRO A 165 -0.94 4.01 -21.11
CA PRO A 165 -0.96 3.28 -19.84
C PRO A 165 -0.26 4.05 -18.71
N THR A 166 0.78 4.84 -19.02
CA THR A 166 1.42 5.75 -18.06
C THR A 166 0.44 6.80 -17.52
N ALA A 167 -0.34 7.43 -18.39
CA ALA A 167 -1.37 8.39 -18.01
C ALA A 167 -2.52 7.72 -17.24
N ALA A 168 -2.92 6.50 -17.62
CA ALA A 168 -3.94 5.72 -16.90
C ALA A 168 -3.51 5.39 -15.47
N TYR A 169 -2.24 4.99 -15.26
CA TYR A 169 -1.69 4.76 -13.92
C TYR A 169 -1.73 6.04 -13.07
N ALA A 170 -1.28 7.17 -13.62
CA ALA A 170 -1.30 8.46 -12.94
C ALA A 170 -2.74 8.89 -12.57
N ALA A 171 -3.69 8.67 -13.48
CA ALA A 171 -5.10 8.96 -13.25
C ALA A 171 -5.71 8.08 -12.14
N ALA A 172 -5.45 6.77 -12.15
CA ALA A 172 -5.92 5.85 -11.12
C ALA A 172 -5.35 6.22 -9.73
N MET A 173 -4.05 6.51 -9.65
CA MET A 173 -3.42 6.96 -8.41
C MET A 173 -3.99 8.29 -7.91
N SER A 174 -4.20 9.24 -8.82
CA SER A 174 -4.80 10.53 -8.51
C SER A 174 -6.23 10.38 -8.00
N ALA A 175 -7.04 9.57 -8.65
CA ALA A 175 -8.43 9.37 -8.27
C ALA A 175 -8.54 8.68 -6.89
N ALA A 176 -7.68 7.70 -6.60
CA ALA A 176 -7.59 7.10 -5.26
C ALA A 176 -7.19 8.13 -4.18
N GLN A 177 -6.18 8.96 -4.43
CA GLN A 177 -5.68 9.92 -3.44
C GLN A 177 -6.63 11.09 -3.18
N ASN A 178 -7.53 11.40 -4.11
CA ASN A 178 -8.52 12.47 -3.97
C ASN A 178 -9.90 11.97 -3.54
N ARG A 179 -10.00 10.72 -3.04
CA ARG A 179 -11.26 10.22 -2.48
C ARG A 179 -11.69 11.07 -1.28
N PRO A 180 -13.00 11.35 -1.12
CA PRO A 180 -13.50 12.16 -0.01
C PRO A 180 -13.25 11.51 1.35
N TRP A 181 -13.19 10.18 1.38
CA TRP A 181 -12.91 9.38 2.56
C TRP A 181 -11.62 8.61 2.38
N SER A 182 -10.80 8.56 3.42
CA SER A 182 -9.63 7.70 3.50
C SER A 182 -9.46 7.21 4.94
N LEU A 183 -8.74 6.10 5.10
CA LEU A 183 -8.34 5.58 6.39
C LEU A 183 -6.84 5.83 6.58
N ASP A 184 -6.48 6.68 7.53
CA ASP A 184 -5.08 6.83 7.93
C ASP A 184 -4.60 5.55 8.62
N ALA A 185 -3.47 5.02 8.16
CA ALA A 185 -2.79 3.93 8.84
C ALA A 185 -2.37 4.36 10.25
N LEU A 186 -2.60 3.48 11.22
CA LEU A 186 -2.32 3.74 12.63
C LEU A 186 -0.85 4.11 12.87
N ARG A 187 -0.57 5.24 13.52
CA ARG A 187 0.79 5.76 13.78
C ARG A 187 1.14 5.65 15.26
N ILE A 188 1.41 4.43 15.71
CA ILE A 188 1.76 4.14 17.11
C ILE A 188 3.11 3.42 17.23
N PRO A 189 3.80 3.55 18.38
CA PRO A 189 4.97 2.74 18.69
C PRO A 189 4.73 1.24 18.48
N GLY A 190 5.71 0.56 17.88
CA GLY A 190 5.66 -0.88 17.65
C GLY A 190 4.70 -1.33 16.54
N ARG A 191 4.10 -0.40 15.75
CA ARG A 191 3.18 -0.69 14.65
C ARG A 191 3.60 -1.86 13.75
N GLU A 192 4.88 -1.97 13.42
CA GLU A 192 5.40 -3.07 12.59
C GLU A 192 5.10 -4.45 13.18
N ARG A 193 5.18 -4.60 14.52
CA ARG A 193 4.85 -5.86 15.22
C ARG A 193 3.36 -6.19 15.13
N TYR A 194 2.49 -5.17 15.15
CA TYR A 194 1.05 -5.38 14.95
C TYR A 194 0.75 -5.84 13.52
N LEU A 195 1.37 -5.21 12.52
CA LEU A 195 1.20 -5.60 11.12
C LEU A 195 1.77 -7.00 10.86
N GLN A 196 2.94 -7.31 11.41
CA GLN A 196 3.54 -8.64 11.31
C GLN A 196 2.62 -9.74 11.86
N ALA A 197 1.99 -9.52 13.02
CA ALA A 197 1.05 -10.49 13.60
C ALA A 197 -0.22 -10.68 12.74
N LEU A 198 -0.60 -9.68 11.94
CA LEU A 198 -1.69 -9.80 10.97
C LEU A 198 -1.22 -10.52 9.70
N ASP A 199 -0.03 -10.20 9.20
CA ASP A 199 0.55 -10.83 8.01
C ASP A 199 0.74 -12.33 8.23
N GLU A 200 1.32 -12.74 9.36
CA GLU A 200 1.51 -14.15 9.72
C GLU A 200 0.17 -14.91 9.77
N ALA A 201 -0.86 -14.31 10.36
CA ALA A 201 -2.18 -14.90 10.45
C ALA A 201 -2.88 -14.98 9.08
N ALA A 202 -2.75 -13.96 8.24
CA ALA A 202 -3.26 -13.98 6.88
C ALA A 202 -2.60 -15.09 6.06
N ILE A 203 -1.26 -15.21 6.11
CA ILE A 203 -0.51 -16.26 5.42
C ILE A 203 -0.94 -17.65 5.88
N ALA A 204 -1.01 -17.90 7.19
CA ALA A 204 -1.45 -19.19 7.74
C ALA A 204 -2.88 -19.53 7.30
N SER A 205 -3.79 -18.55 7.33
CA SER A 205 -5.16 -18.75 6.87
C SER A 205 -5.24 -19.04 5.37
N LEU A 206 -4.43 -18.38 4.55
CA LEU A 206 -4.38 -18.58 3.10
C LEU A 206 -3.75 -19.91 2.72
N GLY A 207 -2.75 -20.38 3.47
CA GLY A 207 -2.14 -21.70 3.31
C GLY A 207 -3.06 -22.88 3.67
N GLY A 208 -4.18 -22.59 4.35
CA GLY A 208 -5.14 -23.61 4.79
C GLY A 208 -4.82 -24.24 6.14
N ASP A 209 -3.78 -23.76 6.82
CA ASP A 209 -3.36 -24.26 8.14
C ASP A 209 -4.41 -23.98 9.21
N GLU A 210 -5.15 -22.86 9.08
CA GLU A 210 -6.14 -22.41 10.05
C GLU A 210 -7.40 -21.79 9.40
N SER A 211 -8.49 -21.73 10.17
CA SER A 211 -9.70 -21.01 9.76
C SER A 211 -9.45 -19.50 9.84
N SER A 212 -10.10 -18.72 8.97
CA SER A 212 -9.96 -17.26 8.97
C SER A 212 -10.39 -16.64 10.30
N ALA A 213 -11.36 -17.27 10.97
CA ALA A 213 -11.82 -16.88 12.31
C ALA A 213 -10.75 -17.10 13.37
N ASP A 214 -10.12 -18.27 13.39
CA ASP A 214 -9.09 -18.61 14.37
C ASP A 214 -7.83 -17.78 14.17
N SER A 215 -7.40 -17.60 12.92
CA SER A 215 -6.25 -16.75 12.57
C SER A 215 -6.44 -15.31 13.05
N LEU A 216 -7.59 -14.68 12.75
CA LEU A 216 -7.85 -13.30 13.20
C LEU A 216 -8.05 -13.19 14.73
N LYS A 217 -8.58 -14.23 15.37
CA LYS A 217 -8.69 -14.29 16.84
C LYS A 217 -7.30 -14.32 17.48
N LYS A 218 -6.35 -15.06 16.92
CA LYS A 218 -4.95 -15.07 17.37
C LYS A 218 -4.29 -13.72 17.17
N THR A 219 -4.48 -13.08 16.02
CA THR A 219 -3.98 -11.72 15.78
C THR A 219 -4.49 -10.75 16.84
N ALA A 220 -5.79 -10.78 17.16
CA ALA A 220 -6.37 -9.92 18.19
C ALA A 220 -5.78 -10.17 19.59
N ALA A 221 -5.53 -11.43 19.94
CA ALA A 221 -4.88 -11.79 21.20
C ALA A 221 -3.42 -11.29 21.26
N GLU A 222 -2.65 -11.45 20.18
CA GLU A 222 -1.28 -10.91 20.11
C GLU A 222 -1.27 -9.38 20.14
N TRP A 223 -2.19 -8.71 19.46
CA TRP A 223 -2.32 -7.24 19.56
C TRP A 223 -2.61 -6.77 20.98
N THR A 224 -3.45 -7.49 21.73
CA THR A 224 -3.73 -7.19 23.14
C THR A 224 -2.44 -7.29 23.96
N LYS A 225 -1.72 -8.41 23.85
CA LYS A 225 -0.44 -8.63 24.52
C LYS A 225 0.63 -7.59 24.15
N LEU A 226 0.73 -7.22 22.86
CA LEU A 226 1.63 -6.15 22.40
C LEU A 226 1.28 -4.81 23.04
N THR A 227 -0.02 -4.51 23.15
CA THR A 227 -0.51 -3.27 23.75
C THR A 227 -0.24 -3.23 25.24
N ASP A 228 -0.41 -4.35 25.95
CA ASP A 228 -0.07 -4.46 27.37
C ASP A 228 1.43 -4.27 27.61
N GLN A 229 2.28 -4.85 26.75
CA GLN A 229 3.73 -4.69 26.80
C GLN A 229 4.20 -3.25 26.56
N LEU A 230 3.58 -2.55 25.60
CA LEU A 230 3.95 -1.19 25.21
C LEU A 230 3.25 -0.11 26.05
N GLY A 231 2.23 -0.50 26.82
CA GLY A 231 1.41 0.36 27.67
C GLY A 231 0.21 0.93 26.91
N GLN A 232 -1.00 0.54 27.34
CA GLN A 232 -2.26 0.96 26.72
C GLN A 232 -2.41 2.48 26.67
N GLU A 233 -2.14 3.17 27.79
CA GLU A 233 -2.22 4.64 27.85
C GLU A 233 -1.19 5.32 26.95
N SER A 234 0.03 4.78 26.87
CA SER A 234 1.06 5.28 25.96
C SER A 234 0.64 5.15 24.51
N GLN A 235 0.04 4.01 24.12
CA GLN A 235 -0.46 3.80 22.76
C GLN A 235 -1.63 4.72 22.44
N ARG A 236 -2.57 4.90 23.38
CA ARG A 236 -3.69 5.82 23.26
C ARG A 236 -3.20 7.26 23.06
N LEU A 237 -2.25 7.71 23.86
CA LEU A 237 -1.67 9.04 23.77
C LEU A 237 -0.91 9.24 22.45
N ALA A 238 -0.09 8.27 22.05
CA ALA A 238 0.64 8.31 20.78
C ALA A 238 -0.32 8.42 19.59
N TYR A 239 -1.42 7.66 19.60
CA TYR A 239 -2.43 7.75 18.56
C TYR A 239 -3.11 9.11 18.52
N ARG A 240 -3.54 9.66 19.67
CA ARG A 240 -4.13 11.00 19.76
C ARG A 240 -3.18 12.08 19.21
N HIS A 241 -1.92 12.06 19.65
CA HIS A 241 -0.91 12.99 19.14
C HIS A 241 -0.69 12.86 17.63
N SER A 242 -0.74 11.63 17.09
CA SER A 242 -0.63 11.41 15.65
C SER A 242 -1.78 12.02 14.83
N LEU A 243 -2.93 12.26 15.49
CA LEU A 243 -4.10 12.95 14.93
C LEU A 243 -4.10 14.44 15.25
N GLY A 244 -3.07 14.97 15.91
CA GLY A 244 -3.03 16.35 16.38
C GLY A 244 -4.00 16.64 17.53
N LEU A 245 -4.39 15.60 18.28
CA LEU A 245 -5.25 15.70 19.46
C LEU A 245 -4.38 15.65 20.73
N ASP A 246 -4.73 16.47 21.71
CA ASP A 246 -4.22 16.41 23.08
C ASP A 246 -5.09 15.47 23.93
#